data_AF-A0A094D281-F1
#
_entry.id   AF-A0A094D281-F1
#
_cell.length_a   1.000
_cell.length_b   1.000
_cell.length_c   1.000
_cell.angle_alpha   90.00
_cell.angle_beta   90.00
_cell.angle_gamma   90.00
#
_symmetry.space_group_name_H-M   'P 1'
#
loop_
_entity.id
_entity.type
_entity.pdbx_description
1 polymer ?
#
loop_
_entity_poly.entity_id
_entity_poly.type
_entity_poly.pdbx_seq_one_letter_code
_entity_poly.pdbx_strand_id
1 'polypeptide(L)'
;MERRDAQRDSIRSLAGYEDEDPWNVRDTPREHVMLGKRAADTDNDSVEGNLRKKNWRLPQELDSNGDPLDEDYAATQDVNGIPEPVQFWVRPGRGVVVQYVEKDDEVDDVVAEEPGDNHHRIINLVREYSAPQAIEPVVGTTEVSIISNMLLKEARKGRTDLVEAVIKLRGLPHTEWMDRRIDIAPTAIIKSLVSMTCTMSIRLLGHLVMGQLPRAIVTEEAIDNEIRGLMSDAQPAIYANYIVDDRGFGPSPNEWANVITGLYRYMEDDNYSIIIDRVYNPLNAVNGAKKYLSTKKSLEENLPMCRDRTIVLRQFITALEERIRNTPYPDQQMIRPLSEVGYSRHPLSRLRAHARQRSSNFLMGICMAVLEEEVPYTEFRLSQHVIMQIYDQKSAALGEVFMTALLQAHTVNAGGFSHAAAGLSISSVKRVSEKEWQPLQLSIAEDDKYMRRMSAEAWRLNKGTKETGNQPDLAAELAGEREKRDAMWKEIERIAPEIQRLANAEMDLVRRVRDAFL
;
A
#
# COMPACT_ATOMS: atom_id res chain seq x y z
N MET A 1 27.96 -20.19 37.94
CA MET A 1 28.57 -18.85 38.12
C MET A 1 30.09 -18.96 37.96
N GLU A 2 30.55 -19.54 36.85
CA GLU A 2 31.99 -19.79 36.60
C GLU A 2 32.28 -20.09 35.11
N ARG A 3 31.54 -19.43 34.19
CA ARG A 3 31.76 -19.49 32.74
C ARG A 3 31.36 -18.18 32.03
N ARG A 4 31.75 -17.03 32.59
CA ARG A 4 31.50 -15.71 31.98
C ARG A 4 32.69 -14.75 31.88
N ASP A 5 33.90 -15.18 32.29
CA ASP A 5 35.07 -14.29 32.32
C ASP A 5 36.14 -14.56 31.25
N ALA A 6 35.93 -15.51 30.33
CA ALA A 6 36.95 -15.87 29.33
C ALA A 6 36.86 -15.13 27.98
N GLN A 7 36.03 -14.10 27.84
CA GLN A 7 35.81 -13.43 26.54
C GLN A 7 36.05 -11.90 26.55
N ARG A 8 36.66 -11.37 27.62
CA ARG A 8 36.97 -9.93 27.75
C ARG A 8 38.43 -9.54 27.54
N ASP A 9 39.35 -10.49 27.41
CA ASP A 9 40.80 -10.19 27.36
C ASP A 9 41.46 -10.34 25.98
N SER A 10 40.69 -10.50 24.90
CA SER A 10 41.24 -10.67 23.54
C SER A 10 41.27 -9.38 22.68
N ILE A 11 40.87 -8.22 23.22
CA ILE A 11 40.84 -6.94 22.49
C ILE A 11 41.58 -5.86 23.29
N ARG A 12 42.84 -6.10 23.65
CA ARG A 12 43.69 -5.10 24.33
C ARG A 12 45.19 -5.18 24.03
N SER A 13 45.60 -5.73 22.88
CA SER A 13 47.04 -5.88 22.57
C SER A 13 47.48 -5.40 21.17
N LEU A 14 46.91 -4.32 20.64
CA LEU A 14 47.46 -3.64 19.44
C LEU A 14 47.35 -2.12 19.56
N ALA A 15 47.92 -1.57 20.63
CA ALA A 15 48.19 -0.15 20.75
C ALA A 15 49.66 0.04 21.14
N GLY A 16 50.45 0.49 20.18
CA GLY A 16 51.86 0.79 20.35
C GLY A 16 52.47 1.12 19.00
N TYR A 17 52.34 2.38 18.57
CA TYR A 17 53.39 3.11 17.88
C TYR A 17 53.13 4.61 18.04
N GLU A 18 54.17 5.27 18.52
CA GLU A 18 54.28 6.68 18.88
C GLU A 18 54.34 7.59 17.63
N ASP A 19 53.91 8.83 17.85
CA ASP A 19 54.43 10.09 17.31
C ASP A 19 54.97 10.11 15.86
N GLU A 20 54.29 10.86 14.97
CA GLU A 20 54.87 12.03 14.28
C GLU A 20 53.75 12.91 13.71
N ASP A 21 53.83 14.19 14.05
CA ASP A 21 52.92 15.27 13.69
C ASP A 21 53.61 16.15 12.64
N PRO A 22 53.13 16.26 11.38
CA PRO A 22 53.58 17.36 10.54
C PRO A 22 52.49 17.90 9.60
N TRP A 23 51.55 18.72 10.09
CA TRP A 23 50.83 19.66 9.22
C TRP A 23 50.69 21.04 9.83
N ASN A 24 51.77 21.80 9.70
CA ASN A 24 51.81 23.25 9.81
C ASN A 24 52.04 23.82 8.40
N VAL A 25 50.98 24.22 7.68
CA VAL A 25 51.11 25.06 6.47
C VAL A 25 49.96 26.08 6.40
N ARG A 26 50.30 27.27 6.89
CA ARG A 26 50.11 28.62 6.31
C ARG A 26 48.97 28.88 5.32
N ASP A 27 48.23 29.94 5.68
CA ASP A 27 47.53 30.92 4.84
C ASP A 27 48.17 31.18 3.46
N THR A 28 47.32 31.33 2.43
CA THR A 28 47.43 32.39 1.39
C THR A 28 46.11 32.53 0.60
N PRO A 29 45.87 33.68 -0.06
CA PRO A 29 44.55 34.31 -0.11
C PRO A 29 43.77 34.13 -1.42
N ARG A 30 42.48 34.46 -1.31
CA ARG A 30 41.51 34.71 -2.39
C ARG A 30 42.03 35.70 -3.42
N GLU A 31 42.02 35.31 -4.70
CA GLU A 31 42.09 36.25 -5.83
C GLU A 31 40.73 36.37 -6.53
N HIS A 32 40.32 37.62 -6.68
CA HIS A 32 39.24 38.09 -7.56
C HIS A 32 39.67 37.94 -9.02
N VAL A 33 38.80 37.40 -9.87
CA VAL A 33 38.85 37.65 -11.31
C VAL A 33 37.50 38.25 -11.75
N MET A 34 37.58 39.52 -12.10
CA MET A 34 36.58 40.31 -12.82
C MET A 34 37.13 40.59 -14.22
N LEU A 35 36.20 40.74 -15.17
CA LEU A 35 36.31 41.29 -16.54
C LEU A 35 36.54 40.33 -17.70
N GLY A 36 35.56 40.34 -18.60
CA GLY A 36 35.64 39.80 -19.96
C GLY A 36 34.39 40.08 -20.78
N LYS A 37 34.06 41.37 -21.01
CA LYS A 37 33.09 41.80 -22.03
C LYS A 37 33.54 41.35 -23.43
N ARG A 38 32.61 40.89 -24.27
CA ARG A 38 32.61 41.16 -25.73
C ARG A 38 31.19 41.14 -26.31
N ALA A 39 30.90 42.19 -27.06
CA ALA A 39 29.76 42.44 -27.95
C ALA A 39 29.98 41.62 -29.25
N ALA A 40 28.98 41.07 -29.93
CA ALA A 40 27.97 41.64 -30.87
C ALA A 40 28.13 40.96 -32.25
N ASP A 41 27.09 41.12 -33.08
CA ASP A 41 26.90 40.72 -34.49
C ASP A 41 26.24 39.34 -34.69
N THR A 42 24.91 39.30 -34.88
CA THR A 42 24.13 39.42 -36.13
C THR A 42 24.43 38.30 -37.13
N ASP A 43 23.44 37.44 -37.40
CA ASP A 43 22.84 37.40 -38.73
C ASP A 43 21.51 36.63 -38.76
N ASN A 44 20.61 37.19 -39.58
CA ASN A 44 19.38 36.59 -40.07
C ASN A 44 19.71 35.31 -40.84
N ASP A 45 18.82 34.31 -40.76
CA ASP A 45 18.29 33.74 -42.00
C ASP A 45 16.97 32.99 -41.76
N SER A 46 15.98 33.47 -42.49
CA SER A 46 14.67 32.90 -42.73
C SER A 46 14.79 31.64 -43.60
N VAL A 47 14.15 30.54 -43.20
CA VAL A 47 13.77 29.49 -44.15
C VAL A 47 12.31 29.09 -43.90
N GLU A 48 11.49 29.50 -44.88
CA GLU A 48 10.13 29.06 -45.10
C GLU A 48 10.03 27.57 -45.43
N GLY A 49 8.90 26.97 -45.08
CA GLY A 49 8.21 26.03 -45.95
C GLY A 49 8.48 24.53 -45.70
N ASN A 50 7.50 23.85 -45.10
CA ASN A 50 6.78 22.79 -45.83
C ASN A 50 5.58 22.24 -45.02
N LEU A 51 4.41 22.77 -45.36
CA LEU A 51 3.10 22.18 -45.06
C LEU A 51 2.93 20.88 -45.85
N ARG A 52 3.06 19.73 -45.20
CA ARG A 52 2.54 18.45 -45.72
C ARG A 52 1.19 18.14 -45.10
N LYS A 53 0.14 18.43 -45.88
CA LYS A 53 -1.23 17.90 -45.69
C LYS A 53 -1.18 16.37 -45.73
N LYS A 54 -1.48 15.71 -44.61
CA LYS A 54 -1.82 14.27 -44.59
C LYS A 54 -3.34 14.12 -44.67
N ASN A 55 -3.78 13.55 -45.79
CA ASN A 55 -5.14 13.12 -46.02
C ASN A 55 -5.53 12.02 -45.02
N TRP A 56 -6.56 12.28 -44.21
CA TRP A 56 -7.28 11.26 -43.47
C TRP A 56 -8.18 10.49 -44.45
N ARG A 57 -7.87 9.22 -44.70
CA ARG A 57 -8.81 8.26 -45.29
C ARG A 57 -9.46 7.49 -44.14
N LEU A 58 -10.80 7.45 -44.15
CA LEU A 58 -11.62 6.55 -43.34
C LEU A 58 -11.28 5.09 -43.66
N PRO A 59 -11.10 4.21 -42.66
CA PRO A 59 -11.06 2.77 -42.91
C PRO A 59 -12.48 2.26 -43.19
N GLN A 60 -12.57 1.52 -44.30
CA GLN A 60 -13.70 0.70 -44.69
C GLN A 60 -14.07 -0.33 -43.62
N GLU A 61 -15.37 -0.56 -43.53
CA GLU A 61 -16.01 -1.68 -42.85
C GLU A 61 -15.34 -3.00 -43.23
N LEU A 62 -14.87 -3.73 -42.21
CA LEU A 62 -14.50 -5.14 -42.32
C LEU A 62 -15.60 -5.95 -41.63
N ASP A 63 -16.46 -6.52 -42.48
CA ASP A 63 -17.22 -7.73 -42.15
C ASP A 63 -16.22 -8.84 -41.79
N SER A 64 -16.34 -9.38 -40.58
CA SER A 64 -15.81 -10.71 -40.29
C SER A 64 -16.63 -11.37 -39.19
N ASN A 65 -17.47 -12.32 -39.60
CA ASN A 65 -17.92 -13.43 -38.77
C ASN A 65 -16.68 -14.08 -38.12
N GLY A 66 -16.46 -13.81 -36.83
CA GLY A 66 -15.43 -14.44 -36.01
C GLY A 66 -16.06 -15.36 -34.98
N ASP A 67 -15.69 -16.65 -35.04
CA ASP A 67 -16.04 -17.67 -34.06
C ASP A 67 -15.66 -17.26 -32.61
N PRO A 68 -16.47 -17.61 -31.60
CA PRO A 68 -16.25 -17.25 -30.19
C PRO A 68 -15.25 -18.19 -29.48
N LEU A 69 -14.02 -18.33 -30.00
CA LEU A 69 -13.02 -19.29 -29.49
C LEU A 69 -11.73 -18.69 -28.89
N ASP A 70 -11.72 -17.41 -28.48
CA ASP A 70 -10.51 -16.79 -27.88
C ASP A 70 -10.66 -16.35 -26.40
N GLU A 71 -11.73 -16.79 -25.70
CA GLU A 71 -11.96 -16.43 -24.29
C GLU A 71 -11.05 -17.17 -23.29
N ASP A 72 -10.63 -18.41 -23.59
CA ASP A 72 -9.65 -19.15 -22.76
C ASP A 72 -8.22 -18.56 -22.89
N TYR A 73 -7.92 -17.83 -23.97
CA TYR A 73 -6.61 -17.22 -24.21
C TYR A 73 -6.41 -15.93 -23.39
N ALA A 74 -7.45 -15.13 -23.21
CA ALA A 74 -7.37 -13.89 -22.42
C ALA A 74 -7.24 -14.13 -20.90
N ALA A 75 -7.85 -15.19 -20.37
CA ALA A 75 -7.75 -15.56 -18.95
C ALA A 75 -6.40 -16.20 -18.58
N THR A 76 -5.73 -16.87 -19.52
CA THR A 76 -4.43 -17.51 -19.30
C THR A 76 -3.24 -16.54 -19.42
N GLN A 77 -3.36 -15.46 -20.20
CA GLN A 77 -2.32 -14.42 -20.27
C GLN A 77 -2.12 -13.66 -18.95
N ASP A 78 -3.18 -13.47 -18.15
CA ASP A 78 -3.08 -12.75 -16.87
C ASP A 78 -2.33 -13.61 -15.82
N VAL A 79 -2.60 -14.92 -15.75
CA VAL A 79 -1.93 -15.84 -14.79
C VAL A 79 -0.45 -16.04 -15.13
N ASN A 80 -0.10 -16.08 -16.42
CA ASN A 80 1.29 -16.14 -16.89
C ASN A 80 2.08 -14.84 -16.61
N GLY A 81 1.39 -13.75 -16.23
CA GLY A 81 2.00 -12.49 -15.82
C GLY A 81 2.45 -12.45 -14.36
N ILE A 82 2.16 -13.47 -13.54
CA ILE A 82 2.58 -13.51 -12.13
C ILE A 82 4.10 -13.73 -12.09
N PRO A 83 4.88 -12.86 -11.42
CA PRO A 83 6.32 -13.02 -11.34
C PRO A 83 6.69 -14.36 -10.67
N GLU A 84 7.65 -15.07 -11.27
CA GLU A 84 8.30 -16.19 -10.58
C GLU A 84 9.19 -15.64 -9.45
N PRO A 85 9.33 -16.35 -8.31
CA PRO A 85 10.25 -15.95 -7.25
C PRO A 85 11.67 -15.94 -7.80
N VAL A 86 12.20 -14.76 -8.10
CA VAL A 86 13.50 -14.69 -8.75
C VAL A 86 14.63 -14.88 -7.72
N GLN A 87 15.42 -15.94 -7.88
CA GLN A 87 16.68 -16.12 -7.16
C GLN A 87 17.74 -15.20 -7.79
N PHE A 88 18.33 -14.28 -7.02
CA PHE A 88 19.27 -13.31 -7.57
C PHE A 88 20.60 -13.18 -6.81
N TRP A 89 21.67 -13.10 -7.60
CA TRP A 89 22.99 -12.54 -7.30
C TRP A 89 23.22 -11.38 -8.29
N VAL A 90 23.42 -10.14 -7.84
CA VAL A 90 23.64 -8.99 -8.76
C VAL A 90 24.67 -8.00 -8.22
N ARG A 91 25.54 -7.50 -9.12
CA ARG A 91 26.55 -6.43 -8.94
C ARG A 91 25.95 -5.02 -9.24
N PRO A 92 26.48 -3.94 -8.66
CA PRO A 92 25.86 -2.61 -8.75
C PRO A 92 26.24 -1.81 -10.01
N GLY A 93 25.28 -1.04 -10.54
CA GLY A 93 25.43 -0.06 -11.63
C GLY A 93 24.47 1.13 -11.43
N ARG A 94 24.91 2.34 -11.86
CA ARG A 94 24.37 3.68 -11.53
C ARG A 94 22.94 3.98 -12.02
N GLY A 95 22.13 4.62 -11.17
CA GLY A 95 20.80 5.17 -11.48
C GLY A 95 20.78 6.66 -11.85
N VAL A 96 19.65 7.10 -12.42
CA VAL A 96 19.30 8.47 -12.84
C VAL A 96 18.18 9.00 -11.96
N VAL A 97 18.26 10.26 -11.52
CA VAL A 97 17.27 10.93 -10.66
C VAL A 97 16.31 11.79 -11.50
N VAL A 98 15.00 11.67 -11.27
CA VAL A 98 13.96 12.53 -11.84
C VAL A 98 13.47 13.52 -10.76
N GLN A 99 13.50 14.82 -11.04
CA GLN A 99 12.95 15.87 -10.16
C GLN A 99 11.61 16.37 -10.70
N TYR A 100 10.64 16.57 -9.80
CA TYR A 100 9.37 17.26 -10.08
C TYR A 100 9.40 18.65 -9.43
N VAL A 101 8.84 19.65 -10.12
CA VAL A 101 8.76 21.04 -9.64
C VAL A 101 7.49 21.21 -8.79
N GLU A 102 7.64 21.58 -7.51
CA GLU A 102 6.54 21.71 -6.54
C GLU A 102 5.99 23.15 -6.46
N LYS A 103 4.67 23.28 -6.27
CA LYS A 103 4.01 24.48 -5.74
C LYS A 103 3.60 24.21 -4.30
N ASP A 104 3.90 25.16 -3.42
CA ASP A 104 3.53 25.12 -2.00
C ASP A 104 2.07 25.55 -1.82
N ASP A 105 1.17 24.57 -1.79
CA ASP A 105 -0.18 24.76 -1.24
C ASP A 105 -0.17 24.36 0.24
N GLU A 106 -0.52 25.30 1.13
CA GLU A 106 -0.69 25.06 2.57
C GLU A 106 -1.85 24.07 2.79
N VAL A 107 -1.53 22.84 3.19
CA VAL A 107 -2.52 21.79 3.49
C VAL A 107 -2.90 21.86 4.97
N ASP A 108 -3.96 22.62 5.27
CA ASP A 108 -4.47 22.86 6.64
C ASP A 108 -5.33 21.72 7.23
N ASP A 109 -5.57 20.62 6.50
CA ASP A 109 -6.61 19.63 6.85
C ASP A 109 -6.11 18.27 7.39
N VAL A 110 -4.88 18.18 7.91
CA VAL A 110 -4.38 16.93 8.53
C VAL A 110 -4.83 16.83 9.99
N VAL A 111 -6.12 16.58 10.18
CA VAL A 111 -6.71 16.29 11.50
C VAL A 111 -6.31 14.88 11.94
N ALA A 112 -5.76 14.74 13.14
CA ALA A 112 -5.61 13.44 13.81
C ALA A 112 -7.00 12.98 14.27
N GLU A 113 -7.51 11.86 13.73
CA GLU A 113 -8.91 11.45 13.89
C GLU A 113 -9.11 10.36 14.98
N GLU A 114 -10.21 10.49 15.74
CA GLU A 114 -10.67 9.59 16.81
C GLU A 114 -11.70 8.55 16.30
N PRO A 115 -11.89 7.39 16.96
CA PRO A 115 -12.66 6.27 16.42
C PRO A 115 -14.17 6.34 16.71
N GLY A 116 -15.01 5.93 15.74
CA GLY A 116 -16.45 5.80 15.93
C GLY A 116 -17.15 4.81 14.99
N ASP A 117 -17.96 3.93 15.59
CA ASP A 117 -18.70 2.78 15.04
C ASP A 117 -19.71 3.12 13.93
N ASN A 118 -20.02 2.14 13.06
CA ASN A 118 -21.23 2.11 12.22
C ASN A 118 -21.61 0.69 11.74
N HIS A 119 -22.93 0.44 11.69
CA HIS A 119 -23.62 -0.81 11.33
C HIS A 119 -24.01 -0.93 9.84
N HIS A 120 -24.26 -2.15 9.35
CA HIS A 120 -24.70 -2.44 7.97
C HIS A 120 -26.02 -3.26 7.91
N ARG A 121 -26.80 -3.07 6.84
CA ARG A 121 -27.97 -3.88 6.41
C ARG A 121 -27.66 -4.65 5.11
N ILE A 122 -28.32 -5.79 4.93
CA ILE A 122 -27.98 -6.95 4.06
C ILE A 122 -28.99 -7.12 2.89
N ILE A 123 -28.52 -7.65 1.76
CA ILE A 123 -29.31 -8.45 0.79
C ILE A 123 -28.52 -9.74 0.46
N ASN A 124 -29.20 -10.89 0.47
CA ASN A 124 -28.63 -12.25 0.48
C ASN A 124 -28.33 -12.83 -0.92
N LEU A 125 -27.23 -13.58 -1.01
CA LEU A 125 -27.00 -14.66 -1.99
C LEU A 125 -25.99 -15.62 -1.35
N VAL A 126 -26.44 -16.83 -1.00
CA VAL A 126 -25.70 -17.82 -0.22
C VAL A 126 -24.89 -18.73 -1.14
N ARG A 127 -23.61 -18.90 -0.82
CA ARG A 127 -22.86 -20.14 -1.08
C ARG A 127 -22.49 -20.63 0.30
N GLU A 128 -22.66 -21.91 0.62
CA GLU A 128 -22.15 -22.44 1.89
C GLU A 128 -20.63 -22.40 1.85
N TYR A 129 -20.04 -21.52 2.64
CA TYR A 129 -18.59 -21.43 2.81
C TYR A 129 -18.20 -22.36 3.97
N SER A 130 -17.27 -23.27 3.73
CA SER A 130 -16.68 -24.08 4.80
C SER A 130 -16.00 -23.17 5.82
N ALA A 131 -16.20 -23.44 7.11
CA ALA A 131 -15.50 -22.74 8.19
C ALA A 131 -13.98 -22.77 7.91
N PRO A 132 -13.32 -21.61 7.76
CA PRO A 132 -11.91 -21.59 7.41
C PRO A 132 -11.04 -22.25 8.47
N GLN A 133 -10.08 -23.09 8.05
CA GLN A 133 -8.97 -23.45 8.92
C GLN A 133 -8.08 -22.22 9.14
N ALA A 134 -7.80 -21.90 10.41
CA ALA A 134 -6.98 -20.75 10.80
C ALA A 134 -5.55 -20.89 10.24
N ILE A 135 -5.04 -19.80 9.65
CA ILE A 135 -3.61 -19.68 9.33
C ILE A 135 -3.01 -18.78 10.42
N GLU A 136 -2.46 -19.40 11.45
CA GLU A 136 -1.78 -18.70 12.53
C GLU A 136 -0.35 -18.31 12.09
N PRO A 137 0.03 -17.02 12.13
CA PRO A 137 1.43 -16.62 12.02
C PRO A 137 2.17 -17.11 13.27
N VAL A 138 3.10 -18.02 13.06
CA VAL A 138 4.08 -18.53 14.03
C VAL A 138 5.26 -17.57 14.11
N VAL A 139 5.20 -16.63 15.06
CA VAL A 139 6.28 -15.76 15.55
C VAL A 139 7.69 -16.12 15.02
N GLY A 140 8.21 -15.28 14.11
CA GLY A 140 9.61 -15.31 13.68
C GLY A 140 9.90 -15.66 12.21
N THR A 141 9.71 -14.71 11.30
CA THR A 141 10.53 -14.39 10.09
C THR A 141 10.94 -15.34 8.99
N THR A 142 10.96 -16.63 9.24
CA THR A 142 10.68 -17.58 8.17
C THR A 142 9.24 -17.33 7.67
N GLU A 143 8.38 -16.78 8.52
CA GLU A 143 6.99 -16.39 8.27
C GLU A 143 6.77 -15.51 7.06
N VAL A 144 7.47 -14.37 6.95
CA VAL A 144 7.04 -13.34 6.01
C VAL A 144 7.18 -13.81 4.56
N SER A 145 8.27 -14.53 4.26
CA SER A 145 8.49 -15.16 2.96
C SER A 145 7.59 -16.39 2.77
N ILE A 146 7.36 -17.20 3.81
CA ILE A 146 6.42 -18.34 3.76
C ILE A 146 5.00 -17.86 3.44
N ILE A 147 4.49 -16.85 4.16
CA ILE A 147 3.19 -16.23 3.95
C ILE A 147 3.14 -15.63 2.54
N SER A 148 4.18 -14.93 2.09
CA SER A 148 4.22 -14.39 0.72
C SER A 148 4.09 -15.50 -0.33
N ASN A 149 4.86 -16.59 -0.19
CA ASN A 149 4.81 -17.72 -1.11
C ASN A 149 3.46 -18.45 -1.08
N MET A 150 2.88 -18.60 0.12
CA MET A 150 1.54 -19.15 0.30
C MET A 150 0.49 -18.27 -0.40
N LEU A 151 0.46 -16.98 -0.10
CA LEU A 151 -0.46 -16.03 -0.74
C LEU A 151 -0.24 -15.97 -2.26
N LEU A 152 0.99 -16.06 -2.75
CA LEU A 152 1.29 -16.10 -4.18
C LEU A 152 0.75 -17.37 -4.83
N LYS A 153 0.87 -18.52 -4.16
CA LYS A 153 0.27 -19.78 -4.61
C LYS A 153 -1.25 -19.68 -4.68
N GLU A 154 -1.89 -19.02 -3.72
CA GLU A 154 -3.34 -18.80 -3.74
C GLU A 154 -3.74 -17.80 -4.83
N ALA A 155 -2.96 -16.73 -5.03
CA ALA A 155 -3.15 -15.78 -6.14
C ALA A 155 -3.09 -16.45 -7.52
N ARG A 156 -2.23 -17.47 -7.69
CA ARG A 156 -2.16 -18.29 -8.91
C ARG A 156 -3.42 -19.13 -9.15
N LYS A 157 -4.24 -19.41 -8.13
CA LYS A 157 -5.53 -20.10 -8.28
C LYS A 157 -6.66 -19.15 -8.67
N GLY A 158 -6.59 -17.91 -8.23
CA GLY A 158 -7.57 -16.86 -8.54
C GLY A 158 -7.69 -15.79 -7.45
N ARG A 159 -8.46 -14.74 -7.72
CA ARG A 159 -8.61 -13.61 -6.79
C ARG A 159 -9.39 -14.01 -5.53
N THR A 160 -10.41 -14.85 -5.67
CA THR A 160 -11.20 -15.34 -4.53
C THR A 160 -10.33 -16.17 -3.58
N ASP A 161 -9.47 -17.05 -4.10
CA ASP A 161 -8.57 -17.87 -3.29
C ASP A 161 -7.57 -17.00 -2.54
N LEU A 162 -6.99 -15.99 -3.21
CA LEU A 162 -6.14 -14.99 -2.54
C LEU A 162 -6.89 -14.25 -1.44
N VAL A 163 -8.09 -13.74 -1.73
CA VAL A 163 -8.90 -12.99 -0.77
C VAL A 163 -9.20 -13.84 0.46
N GLU A 164 -9.62 -15.08 0.26
CA GLU A 164 -9.85 -16.02 1.34
C GLU A 164 -8.58 -16.30 2.15
N ALA A 165 -7.44 -16.49 1.48
CA ALA A 165 -6.17 -16.77 2.16
C ALA A 165 -5.71 -15.61 3.03
N VAL A 166 -5.85 -14.37 2.55
CA VAL A 166 -5.52 -13.15 3.32
C VAL A 166 -6.45 -13.01 4.52
N ILE A 167 -7.75 -13.20 4.30
CA ILE A 167 -8.76 -13.15 5.37
C ILE A 167 -8.49 -14.21 6.45
N LYS A 168 -7.90 -15.35 6.08
CA LYS A 168 -7.57 -16.48 6.97
C LYS A 168 -6.32 -16.25 7.83
N LEU A 169 -5.55 -15.19 7.57
CA LEU A 169 -4.43 -14.81 8.43
C LEU A 169 -4.97 -14.42 9.82
N ARG A 170 -4.36 -14.98 10.87
CA ARG A 170 -4.75 -14.74 12.28
C ARG A 170 -3.66 -14.00 13.04
N GLY A 171 -3.91 -13.68 14.32
CA GLY A 171 -2.93 -12.99 15.17
C GLY A 171 -2.58 -11.56 14.73
N LEU A 172 -3.34 -10.98 13.81
CA LEU A 172 -3.13 -9.61 13.34
C LEU A 172 -4.00 -8.65 14.16
N PRO A 173 -3.58 -7.39 14.36
CA PRO A 173 -4.35 -6.40 15.11
C PRO A 173 -5.81 -6.21 14.65
N HIS A 174 -6.11 -6.45 13.36
CA HIS A 174 -7.46 -6.32 12.81
C HIS A 174 -8.28 -7.63 12.80
N THR A 175 -7.71 -8.76 13.23
CA THR A 175 -8.34 -10.09 13.09
C THR A 175 -9.73 -10.12 13.71
N GLU A 176 -9.89 -9.69 14.96
CA GLU A 176 -11.21 -9.70 15.62
C GLU A 176 -12.25 -8.83 14.90
N TRP A 177 -11.83 -7.68 14.35
CA TRP A 177 -12.72 -6.78 13.61
C TRP A 177 -13.20 -7.40 12.31
N MET A 178 -12.33 -8.18 11.65
CA MET A 178 -12.63 -8.90 10.41
C MET A 178 -13.52 -10.12 10.69
N ASP A 179 -13.21 -10.92 11.71
CA ASP A 179 -13.99 -12.10 12.10
C ASP A 179 -15.45 -11.73 12.38
N ARG A 180 -15.70 -10.68 13.19
CA ARG A 180 -17.07 -10.19 13.46
C ARG A 180 -17.86 -9.85 12.20
N ARG A 181 -17.21 -9.37 11.13
CA ARG A 181 -17.89 -9.03 9.86
C ARG A 181 -18.13 -10.24 8.99
N ILE A 182 -17.19 -11.17 9.00
CA ILE A 182 -17.32 -12.45 8.30
C ILE A 182 -18.45 -13.27 8.91
N ASP A 183 -18.59 -13.27 10.23
CA ASP A 183 -19.68 -13.96 10.92
C ASP A 183 -21.06 -13.40 10.53
N ILE A 184 -21.15 -12.09 10.26
CA ILE A 184 -22.40 -11.42 9.89
C ILE A 184 -22.73 -11.62 8.40
N ALA A 185 -21.75 -11.48 7.51
CA ALA A 185 -21.99 -11.43 6.07
C ALA A 185 -20.80 -11.95 5.25
N PRO A 186 -20.45 -13.25 5.36
CA PRO A 186 -19.20 -13.78 4.80
C PRO A 186 -19.13 -13.57 3.28
N THR A 187 -20.23 -13.86 2.60
CA THR A 187 -20.32 -13.72 1.13
C THR A 187 -20.18 -12.28 0.67
N ALA A 188 -20.75 -11.32 1.41
CA ALA A 188 -20.69 -9.90 1.02
C ALA A 188 -19.28 -9.35 1.19
N ILE A 189 -18.60 -9.73 2.27
CA ILE A 189 -17.20 -9.34 2.52
C ILE A 189 -16.28 -9.90 1.44
N ILE A 190 -16.37 -11.21 1.15
CA ILE A 190 -15.55 -11.84 0.11
C ILE A 190 -15.81 -11.20 -1.25
N LYS A 191 -17.07 -11.02 -1.65
CA LYS A 191 -17.42 -10.37 -2.93
C LYS A 191 -16.88 -8.94 -3.04
N SER A 192 -16.97 -8.18 -1.96
CA SER A 192 -16.46 -6.80 -1.93
C SER A 192 -14.94 -6.77 -2.13
N LEU A 193 -14.21 -7.62 -1.41
CA LEU A 193 -12.76 -7.71 -1.52
C LEU A 193 -12.31 -8.24 -2.89
N VAL A 194 -12.99 -9.26 -3.43
CA VAL A 194 -12.72 -9.74 -4.80
C VAL A 194 -12.95 -8.63 -5.81
N SER A 195 -14.06 -7.89 -5.72
CA SER A 195 -14.34 -6.74 -6.57
C SER A 195 -13.24 -5.68 -6.48
N MET A 196 -12.78 -5.34 -5.27
CA MET A 196 -11.66 -4.41 -5.09
C MET A 196 -10.36 -4.92 -5.74
N THR A 197 -10.04 -6.21 -5.62
CA THR A 197 -8.86 -6.80 -6.29
C THR A 197 -8.98 -6.87 -7.81
N CYS A 198 -10.18 -6.77 -8.39
CA CYS A 198 -10.37 -6.69 -9.84
C CYS A 198 -10.03 -5.31 -10.42
N THR A 199 -9.89 -4.27 -9.58
CA THR A 199 -9.43 -2.94 -10.03
C THR A 199 -7.95 -2.96 -10.46
N MET A 200 -7.19 -3.99 -10.07
CA MET A 200 -5.77 -4.15 -10.37
C MET A 200 -5.47 -5.44 -11.14
N SER A 201 -4.38 -5.42 -11.90
CA SER A 201 -3.86 -6.59 -12.59
C SER A 201 -3.39 -7.64 -11.59
N ILE A 202 -3.48 -8.92 -11.97
CA ILE A 202 -2.98 -10.00 -11.12
C ILE A 202 -1.45 -9.93 -10.98
N ARG A 203 -0.75 -9.33 -11.96
CA ARG A 203 0.68 -9.05 -11.89
C ARG A 203 1.00 -8.03 -10.80
N LEU A 204 0.27 -6.93 -10.72
CA LEU A 204 0.40 -5.96 -9.63
C LEU A 204 0.09 -6.61 -8.27
N LEU A 205 -0.98 -7.41 -8.18
CA LEU A 205 -1.28 -8.19 -6.97
C LEU A 205 -0.13 -9.11 -6.57
N GLY A 206 0.51 -9.80 -7.52
CA GLY A 206 1.69 -10.63 -7.27
C GLY A 206 2.84 -9.85 -6.65
N HIS A 207 3.15 -8.66 -7.19
CA HIS A 207 4.19 -7.77 -6.64
C HIS A 207 3.84 -7.22 -5.25
N LEU A 208 2.57 -6.92 -5.00
CA LEU A 208 2.07 -6.52 -3.68
C LEU A 208 2.18 -7.65 -2.66
N VAL A 209 1.78 -8.87 -3.05
CA VAL A 209 1.89 -10.09 -2.23
C VAL A 209 3.34 -10.38 -1.87
N MET A 210 4.27 -10.22 -2.82
CA MET A 210 5.70 -10.44 -2.59
C MET A 210 6.39 -9.25 -1.90
N GLY A 211 5.71 -8.10 -1.81
CA GLY A 211 6.25 -6.83 -1.31
C GLY A 211 7.41 -6.31 -2.16
N GLN A 212 7.37 -6.57 -3.47
CA GLN A 212 8.39 -6.18 -4.44
C GLN A 212 7.99 -4.95 -5.25
N LEU A 213 6.85 -4.31 -4.93
CA LEU A 213 6.33 -3.18 -5.69
C LEU A 213 7.37 -2.07 -5.96
N PRO A 214 8.16 -1.59 -4.98
CA PRO A 214 9.14 -0.54 -5.24
C PRO A 214 10.15 -0.91 -6.33
N ARG A 215 10.61 -2.16 -6.34
CA ARG A 215 11.52 -2.67 -7.37
C ARG A 215 10.80 -2.86 -8.70
N ALA A 216 9.61 -3.42 -8.69
CA ALA A 216 8.82 -3.68 -9.88
C ALA A 216 8.56 -2.39 -10.68
N ILE A 217 8.30 -1.27 -10.01
CA ILE A 217 8.12 0.04 -10.67
C ILE A 217 9.40 0.49 -11.39
N VAL A 218 10.57 0.22 -10.81
CA VAL A 218 11.86 0.58 -11.44
C VAL A 218 12.17 -0.34 -12.63
N THR A 219 11.77 -1.61 -12.58
CA THR A 219 12.19 -2.63 -13.56
C THR A 219 11.14 -3.01 -14.59
N GLU A 220 9.87 -2.70 -14.36
CA GLU A 220 8.73 -3.16 -15.17
C GLU A 220 7.81 -2.00 -15.55
N GLU A 221 7.96 -1.48 -16.77
CA GLU A 221 7.19 -0.34 -17.29
C GLU A 221 5.67 -0.55 -17.19
N ALA A 222 5.19 -1.78 -17.34
CA ALA A 222 3.76 -2.10 -17.22
C ALA A 222 3.22 -1.83 -15.80
N ILE A 223 4.02 -2.12 -14.77
CA ILE A 223 3.63 -1.90 -13.36
C ILE A 223 3.73 -0.43 -12.99
N ASP A 224 4.77 0.24 -13.46
CA ASP A 224 4.92 1.68 -13.31
C ASP A 224 3.73 2.43 -13.95
N ASN A 225 3.36 2.08 -15.19
CA ASN A 225 2.20 2.67 -15.87
C ASN A 225 0.88 2.42 -15.13
N GLU A 226 0.67 1.21 -14.59
CA GLU A 226 -0.53 0.89 -13.81
C GLU A 226 -0.59 1.72 -12.51
N ILE A 227 0.50 1.80 -11.74
CA ILE A 227 0.58 2.59 -10.51
C ILE A 227 0.39 4.08 -10.79
N ARG A 228 1.03 4.63 -11.83
CA ARG A 228 0.82 6.04 -12.23
C ARG A 228 -0.63 6.32 -12.56
N GLY A 229 -1.35 5.36 -13.15
CA GLY A 229 -2.79 5.46 -13.42
C GLY A 229 -3.64 5.57 -12.14
N LEU A 230 -3.15 5.05 -11.01
CA LEU A 230 -3.84 5.12 -9.72
C LEU A 230 -3.58 6.46 -8.98
N MET A 231 -2.54 7.21 -9.36
CA MET A 231 -2.11 8.43 -8.68
C MET A 231 -3.07 9.59 -8.96
N SER A 232 -4.07 9.76 -8.09
CA SER A 232 -5.04 10.85 -8.17
C SER A 232 -5.44 11.32 -6.77
N ASP A 233 -5.50 12.64 -6.55
CA ASP A 233 -6.04 13.24 -5.31
C ASP A 233 -7.57 13.40 -5.36
N ALA A 234 -8.20 13.12 -6.51
CA ALA A 234 -9.64 13.27 -6.71
C ALA A 234 -10.45 12.06 -6.18
N GLN A 235 -9.77 10.95 -5.89
CA GLN A 235 -10.40 9.72 -5.43
C GLN A 235 -9.75 9.23 -4.14
N PRO A 236 -10.55 8.89 -3.11
CA PRO A 236 -10.03 8.24 -1.92
C PRO A 236 -9.32 6.95 -2.26
N ALA A 237 -8.22 6.65 -1.57
CA ALA A 237 -7.40 5.49 -1.90
C ALA A 237 -6.68 4.90 -0.69
N ILE A 238 -6.25 3.66 -0.86
CA ILE A 238 -5.26 3.00 -0.02
C ILE A 238 -3.88 3.24 -0.63
N TYR A 239 -2.95 3.69 0.20
CA TYR A 239 -1.55 3.91 -0.17
C TYR A 239 -0.63 2.96 0.59
N ALA A 240 0.57 2.75 0.05
CA ALA A 240 1.67 2.09 0.73
C ALA A 240 2.94 2.96 0.71
N ASN A 241 3.65 2.97 1.82
CA ASN A 241 4.99 3.52 1.95
C ASN A 241 5.98 2.39 2.21
N TYR A 242 7.13 2.41 1.54
CA TYR A 242 8.23 1.46 1.74
C TYR A 242 9.52 2.20 2.02
N ILE A 243 10.38 1.67 2.89
CA ILE A 243 11.74 2.18 3.08
C ILE A 243 12.67 1.40 2.16
N VAL A 244 13.20 2.05 1.12
CA VAL A 244 14.03 1.42 0.09
C VAL A 244 15.11 2.34 -0.47
N ASP A 245 16.14 1.76 -1.08
CA ASP A 245 17.16 2.46 -1.86
C ASP A 245 16.62 2.92 -3.23
N ASP A 246 17.50 3.51 -4.04
CA ASP A 246 17.19 3.99 -5.39
C ASP A 246 16.76 2.86 -6.36
N ARG A 247 17.14 1.61 -6.07
CA ARG A 247 16.82 0.40 -6.83
C ARG A 247 15.58 -0.33 -6.32
N GLY A 248 14.93 0.18 -5.27
CA GLY A 248 13.71 -0.39 -4.70
C GLY A 248 13.95 -1.54 -3.73
N PHE A 249 15.16 -1.69 -3.18
CA PHE A 249 15.48 -2.67 -2.16
C PHE A 249 15.45 -2.08 -0.75
N GLY A 250 14.93 -2.84 0.22
CA GLY A 250 14.98 -2.42 1.61
C GLY A 250 16.38 -2.55 2.24
N PRO A 251 16.59 -1.97 3.43
CA PRO A 251 17.80 -2.22 4.20
C PRO A 251 18.02 -3.71 4.45
N SER A 252 19.27 -4.13 4.46
CA SER A 252 19.72 -5.46 4.84
C SER A 252 19.44 -5.74 6.33
N PRO A 253 19.39 -7.01 6.74
CA PRO A 253 19.26 -7.35 8.15
C PRO A 253 20.33 -6.72 9.05
N ASN A 254 21.58 -6.60 8.58
CA ASN A 254 22.65 -5.93 9.32
C ASN A 254 22.42 -4.42 9.48
N GLU A 255 21.92 -3.74 8.44
CA GLU A 255 21.54 -2.32 8.56
C GLU A 255 20.36 -2.16 9.53
N TRP A 256 19.38 -3.06 9.52
CA TRP A 256 18.30 -3.06 10.53
C TRP A 256 18.81 -3.35 11.94
N ALA A 257 19.88 -4.12 12.11
CA ALA A 257 20.50 -4.32 13.43
C ALA A 257 21.13 -3.03 13.97
N ASN A 258 21.73 -2.21 13.09
CA ASN A 258 22.21 -0.87 13.45
C ASN A 258 21.03 0.03 13.84
N VAL A 259 19.93 -0.02 13.07
CA VAL A 259 18.71 0.72 13.41
C VAL A 259 18.17 0.31 14.77
N ILE A 260 18.08 -0.97 15.09
CA ILE A 260 17.64 -1.45 16.41
C ILE A 260 18.52 -0.88 17.53
N THR A 261 19.84 -0.89 17.33
CA THR A 261 20.80 -0.29 18.28
C THR A 261 20.52 1.21 18.46
N GLY A 262 20.30 1.94 17.36
CA GLY A 262 19.90 3.35 17.39
C GLY A 262 18.56 3.58 18.08
N LEU A 263 17.57 2.70 17.91
CA LEU A 263 16.28 2.81 18.59
C LEU A 263 16.39 2.63 20.11
N TYR A 264 17.23 1.69 20.58
CA TYR A 264 17.54 1.58 22.01
C TYR A 264 18.24 2.84 22.53
N ARG A 265 19.26 3.33 21.83
CA ARG A 265 19.96 4.58 22.18
C ARG A 265 19.00 5.76 22.22
N TYR A 266 18.07 5.88 21.27
CA TYR A 266 17.08 6.94 21.25
C TYR A 266 16.20 6.92 22.52
N MET A 267 15.79 5.74 22.99
CA MET A 267 14.99 5.63 24.22
C MET A 267 15.76 6.02 25.49
N GLU A 268 17.08 5.80 25.53
CA GLU A 268 17.89 5.85 26.76
C GLU A 268 18.79 7.08 26.86
N ASP A 269 19.31 7.58 25.74
CA ASP A 269 20.24 8.71 25.66
C ASP A 269 19.53 9.95 25.14
N ASP A 270 19.44 10.97 26.00
CA ASP A 270 18.80 12.24 25.66
C ASP A 270 19.56 13.02 24.59
N ASN A 271 20.89 12.98 24.60
CA ASN A 271 21.71 13.67 23.58
C ASN A 271 21.47 13.03 22.21
N TYR A 272 21.46 11.70 22.16
CA TYR A 272 21.17 10.98 20.91
C TYR A 272 19.74 11.22 20.43
N SER A 273 18.75 11.28 21.32
CA SER A 273 17.38 11.61 20.91
C SER A 273 17.24 13.01 20.30
N ILE A 274 18.01 13.99 20.78
CA ILE A 274 18.05 15.34 20.19
C ILE A 274 18.61 15.31 18.77
N ILE A 275 19.62 14.48 18.50
CA ILE A 275 20.20 14.30 17.16
C ILE A 275 19.12 13.77 16.21
N ILE A 276 18.49 12.65 16.58
CA ILE A 276 17.47 11.99 15.77
C ILE A 276 16.25 12.90 15.53
N ASP A 277 15.80 13.65 16.54
CA ASP A 277 14.63 14.52 16.40
C ASP A 277 14.85 15.67 15.42
N ARG A 278 16.11 16.08 15.23
CA ARG A 278 16.53 17.18 14.36
C ARG A 278 16.70 16.77 12.89
N VAL A 279 16.83 15.47 12.57
CA VAL A 279 17.11 14.97 11.21
C VAL A 279 16.16 15.59 10.16
N TYR A 280 14.85 15.54 10.42
CA TYR A 280 13.84 16.07 9.48
C TYR A 280 13.21 17.40 9.90
N ASN A 281 13.52 17.91 11.10
CA ASN A 281 13.00 19.19 11.56
C ASN A 281 13.88 19.79 12.67
N PRO A 282 14.93 20.55 12.31
CA PRO A 282 15.90 21.06 13.29
C PRO A 282 15.32 22.09 14.26
N LEU A 283 14.18 22.71 13.94
CA LEU A 283 13.57 23.79 14.73
C LEU A 283 12.60 23.29 15.82
N ASN A 284 12.15 22.04 15.75
CA ASN A 284 11.08 21.51 16.60
C ASN A 284 11.55 20.54 17.70
N ALA A 285 12.86 20.51 18.01
CA ALA A 285 13.36 19.74 19.14
C ALA A 285 12.89 20.40 20.45
N VAL A 286 11.82 19.85 21.04
CA VAL A 286 11.30 20.31 22.34
C VAL A 286 12.25 19.81 23.42
N ASN A 287 12.87 20.73 24.17
CA ASN A 287 13.82 20.41 25.23
C ASN A 287 13.25 19.34 26.19
N GLY A 288 13.88 18.16 26.19
CA GLY A 288 13.58 17.05 27.10
C GLY A 288 12.50 16.06 26.64
N ALA A 289 11.74 16.36 25.57
CA ALA A 289 10.74 15.44 25.04
C ALA A 289 11.27 14.73 23.79
N LYS A 290 11.06 13.41 23.72
CA LYS A 290 11.46 12.60 22.56
C LYS A 290 10.34 12.66 21.52
N LYS A 291 10.50 13.44 20.45
CA LYS A 291 9.46 13.78 19.45
C LYS A 291 8.62 12.60 19.00
N TYR A 292 9.27 11.50 18.58
CA TYR A 292 8.57 10.33 18.04
C TYR A 292 7.83 9.52 19.10
N LEU A 293 8.28 9.57 20.36
CA LEU A 293 7.66 8.84 21.46
C LEU A 293 6.71 9.70 22.29
N SER A 294 6.66 11.01 22.05
CA SER A 294 5.78 11.93 22.77
C SER A 294 4.43 12.09 22.07
N THR A 295 3.39 12.27 22.86
CA THR A 295 2.04 12.67 22.40
C THR A 295 1.67 14.00 23.06
N LYS A 296 0.66 14.70 22.53
CA LYS A 296 0.15 15.92 23.16
C LYS A 296 -0.15 15.70 24.66
N LYS A 297 -0.83 14.59 24.97
CA LYS A 297 -1.12 14.18 26.33
C LYS A 297 0.13 13.97 27.19
N SER A 298 1.15 13.27 26.69
CA SER A 298 2.37 13.05 27.49
C SER A 298 3.11 14.37 27.76
N LEU A 299 3.10 15.30 26.81
CA LEU A 299 3.69 16.63 26.97
C LEU A 299 2.94 17.47 28.01
N GLU A 300 1.61 17.44 28.00
CA GLU A 300 0.77 18.10 29.02
C GLU A 300 1.04 17.55 30.42
N GLU A 301 1.35 16.25 30.52
CA GLU A 301 1.74 15.57 31.76
C GLU A 301 3.24 15.75 32.13
N ASN A 302 3.99 16.56 31.37
CA ASN A 302 5.45 16.76 31.52
C ASN A 302 6.26 15.45 31.48
N LEU A 303 5.80 14.46 30.71
CA LEU A 303 6.49 13.20 30.50
C LEU A 303 7.35 13.28 29.23
N PRO A 304 8.62 12.81 29.28
CA PRO A 304 9.53 12.84 28.12
C PRO A 304 9.10 11.88 27.00
N MET A 305 8.25 10.90 27.31
CA MET A 305 7.75 9.87 26.41
C MET A 305 6.34 9.42 26.81
N CYS A 306 5.53 9.04 25.82
CA CYS A 306 4.27 8.35 26.01
C CYS A 306 4.51 6.85 26.26
N ARG A 307 3.99 6.34 27.37
CA ARG A 307 4.13 4.92 27.78
C ARG A 307 3.70 3.94 26.69
N ASP A 308 2.56 4.18 26.05
CA ASP A 308 2.00 3.27 25.05
C ASP A 308 2.88 3.19 23.79
N ARG A 309 3.39 4.33 23.32
CA ARG A 309 4.35 4.37 22.21
C ARG A 309 5.63 3.63 22.53
N THR A 310 6.14 3.76 23.76
CA THR A 310 7.32 3.03 24.20
C THR A 310 7.09 1.51 24.24
N ILE A 311 5.91 1.06 24.67
CA ILE A 311 5.54 -0.37 24.64
C ILE A 311 5.49 -0.88 23.19
N VAL A 312 4.81 -0.14 22.30
CA VAL A 312 4.72 -0.47 20.88
C VAL A 312 6.09 -0.52 20.22
N LEU A 313 6.98 0.44 20.51
CA LEU A 313 8.34 0.45 19.99
C LEU A 313 9.13 -0.79 20.44
N ARG A 314 9.03 -1.17 21.74
CA ARG A 314 9.71 -2.36 22.24
C ARG A 314 9.19 -3.64 21.59
N GLN A 315 7.87 -3.77 21.40
CA GLN A 315 7.28 -4.91 20.70
C GLN A 315 7.76 -4.98 19.24
N PHE A 316 7.80 -3.84 18.55
CA PHE A 316 8.33 -3.74 17.20
C PHE A 316 9.81 -4.15 17.13
N ILE A 317 10.65 -3.65 18.05
CA ILE A 317 12.07 -4.04 18.13
C ILE A 317 12.20 -5.55 18.32
N THR A 318 11.50 -6.16 19.28
CA THR A 318 11.56 -7.61 19.50
C THR A 318 11.21 -8.40 18.26
N ALA A 319 10.12 -8.03 17.57
CA ALA A 319 9.72 -8.70 16.33
C ALA A 319 10.75 -8.50 15.21
N LEU A 320 11.38 -7.31 15.13
CA LEU A 320 12.40 -6.98 14.13
C LEU A 320 13.77 -7.59 14.44
N GLU A 321 14.08 -7.90 15.69
CA GLU A 321 15.25 -8.71 16.06
C GLU A 321 15.07 -10.16 15.63
N GLU A 322 13.87 -10.70 15.85
CA GLU A 322 13.51 -12.06 15.44
C GLU A 322 13.52 -12.21 13.92
N ARG A 323 12.82 -11.29 13.23
CA ARG A 323 13.36 -10.46 12.14
C ARG A 323 14.61 -10.99 11.41
N ILE A 324 15.65 -10.31 11.82
CA ILE A 324 17.01 -10.41 11.35
C ILE A 324 17.55 -11.81 11.64
N ARG A 325 17.27 -12.36 12.83
CA ARG A 325 17.83 -13.65 13.29
C ARG A 325 17.51 -14.82 12.38
N ASN A 326 16.29 -14.89 11.83
CA ASN A 326 15.91 -15.99 10.93
C ASN A 326 16.05 -15.64 9.44
N THR A 327 16.66 -14.51 9.09
CA THR A 327 16.96 -14.19 7.69
C THR A 327 18.26 -14.87 7.27
N PRO A 328 18.27 -15.76 6.25
CA PRO A 328 19.41 -16.61 5.93
C PRO A 328 20.65 -15.87 5.40
N TYR A 329 20.50 -14.62 4.95
CA TYR A 329 21.57 -13.82 4.36
C TYR A 329 21.58 -12.41 4.97
N PRO A 330 22.30 -12.20 6.09
CA PRO A 330 22.24 -10.95 6.85
C PRO A 330 22.86 -9.74 6.13
N ASP A 331 23.75 -9.97 5.16
CA ASP A 331 24.37 -8.93 4.33
C ASP A 331 23.59 -8.64 3.04
N GLN A 332 22.59 -9.45 2.70
CA GLN A 332 21.77 -9.21 1.52
C GLN A 332 20.60 -8.31 1.86
N GLN A 333 20.26 -7.41 0.95
CA GLN A 333 19.09 -6.55 1.08
C GLN A 333 17.83 -7.40 1.25
N MET A 334 16.94 -6.93 2.13
CA MET A 334 15.69 -7.63 2.37
C MET A 334 14.81 -7.55 1.14
N ILE A 335 14.50 -8.72 0.55
CA ILE A 335 13.65 -8.84 -0.64
C ILE A 335 12.28 -8.19 -0.41
N ARG A 336 11.76 -8.28 0.82
CA ARG A 336 10.54 -7.62 1.26
C ARG A 336 10.87 -6.48 2.23
N PRO A 337 10.99 -5.23 1.78
CA PRO A 337 11.15 -4.07 2.65
C PRO A 337 9.99 -3.96 3.66
N LEU A 338 10.24 -3.30 4.79
CA LEU A 338 9.17 -2.90 5.70
C LEU A 338 8.24 -1.92 4.99
N SER A 339 6.94 -2.10 5.21
CA SER A 339 5.91 -1.26 4.61
C SER A 339 4.98 -0.63 5.65
N GLU A 340 4.38 0.49 5.30
CA GLU A 340 3.21 1.03 5.99
C GLU A 340 2.08 1.12 4.97
N VAL A 341 0.86 0.82 5.41
CA VAL A 341 -0.35 0.91 4.60
C VAL A 341 -1.33 1.79 5.33
N GLY A 342 -1.98 2.69 4.60
CA GLY A 342 -2.99 3.58 5.16
C GLY A 342 -4.04 4.00 4.14
N TYR A 343 -5.17 4.46 4.65
CA TYR A 343 -6.22 5.09 3.87
C TYR A 343 -6.07 6.62 3.85
N SER A 344 -6.45 7.25 2.74
CA SER A 344 -6.66 8.70 2.70
C SER A 344 -7.73 9.10 1.68
N ARG A 345 -8.47 10.17 1.99
CA ARG A 345 -9.33 10.87 1.02
C ARG A 345 -8.52 11.57 -0.07
N HIS A 346 -7.35 12.11 0.28
CA HIS A 346 -6.44 12.85 -0.60
C HIS A 346 -5.06 12.19 -0.57
N PRO A 347 -4.89 11.04 -1.25
CA PRO A 347 -3.73 10.19 -1.07
C PRO A 347 -2.42 10.87 -1.44
N LEU A 348 -2.32 11.66 -2.52
CA LEU A 348 -1.06 12.30 -2.91
C LEU A 348 -0.66 13.37 -1.90
N SER A 349 -1.63 14.15 -1.43
CA SER A 349 -1.39 15.12 -0.34
C SER A 349 -0.89 14.43 0.93
N ARG A 350 -1.47 13.26 1.27
CA ARG A 350 -1.00 12.43 2.38
C ARG A 350 0.40 11.86 2.16
N LEU A 351 0.70 11.38 0.95
CA LEU A 351 2.03 10.88 0.59
C LEU A 351 3.09 11.99 0.68
N ARG A 352 2.82 13.20 0.20
CA ARG A 352 3.71 14.36 0.37
C ARG A 352 3.96 14.69 1.84
N ALA A 353 2.93 14.62 2.68
CA ALA A 353 3.09 14.80 4.12
C ALA A 353 4.02 13.73 4.72
N HIS A 354 3.90 12.47 4.28
CA HIS A 354 4.81 11.39 4.66
C HIS A 354 6.25 11.62 4.19
N ALA A 355 6.46 12.04 2.93
CA ALA A 355 7.79 12.37 2.41
C ALA A 355 8.49 13.44 3.26
N ARG A 356 7.73 14.43 3.74
CA ARG A 356 8.20 15.51 4.61
C ARG A 356 8.24 15.14 6.09
N GLN A 357 7.99 13.87 6.44
CA GLN A 357 7.91 13.36 7.81
C GLN A 357 6.92 14.14 8.70
N ARG A 358 5.85 14.67 8.11
CA ARG A 358 4.76 15.39 8.80
C ARG A 358 3.60 14.45 9.06
N SER A 359 3.18 14.34 10.32
CA SER A 359 2.08 13.47 10.75
C SER A 359 2.20 12.01 10.25
N SER A 360 3.43 11.53 10.15
CA SER A 360 3.73 10.15 9.73
C SER A 360 3.54 9.15 10.86
N ASN A 361 3.47 7.87 10.50
CA ASN A 361 3.59 6.79 11.47
C ASN A 361 4.90 6.97 12.27
N PHE A 362 4.81 7.04 13.60
CA PHE A 362 5.96 7.39 14.43
C PHE A 362 7.10 6.37 14.37
N LEU A 363 6.78 5.07 14.18
CA LEU A 363 7.79 4.01 14.00
C LEU A 363 8.52 4.15 12.67
N MET A 364 7.78 4.39 11.59
CA MET A 364 8.39 4.64 10.29
C MET A 364 9.29 5.88 10.33
N GLY A 365 8.81 6.97 10.94
CA GLY A 365 9.56 8.23 11.04
C GLY A 365 10.83 8.14 11.87
N ILE A 366 10.79 7.45 13.03
CA ILE A 366 12.01 7.24 13.83
C ILE A 366 12.98 6.28 13.15
N CYS A 367 12.51 5.23 12.49
CA CYS A 367 13.39 4.32 11.74
C CYS A 367 14.09 5.03 10.58
N MET A 368 13.37 5.87 9.84
CA MET A 368 13.94 6.70 8.77
C MET A 368 15.01 7.67 9.32
N ALA A 369 14.77 8.28 10.49
CA ALA A 369 15.73 9.21 11.08
C ALA A 369 16.99 8.50 11.60
N VAL A 370 16.83 7.31 12.20
CA VAL A 370 17.96 6.48 12.63
C VAL A 370 18.73 5.92 11.44
N LEU A 371 18.07 5.52 10.36
CA LEU A 371 18.74 5.07 9.13
C LEU A 371 19.63 6.16 8.54
N GLU A 372 19.13 7.39 8.47
CA GLU A 372 19.89 8.54 7.96
C GLU A 372 21.17 8.79 8.79
N GLU A 373 21.07 8.65 10.11
CA GLU A 373 22.20 8.89 11.04
C GLU A 373 23.19 7.72 11.06
N GLU A 374 22.70 6.48 11.15
CA GLU A 374 23.54 5.30 11.37
C GLU A 374 24.06 4.67 10.06
N VAL A 375 23.45 4.97 8.92
CA VAL A 375 23.80 4.42 7.61
C VAL A 375 23.89 5.51 6.53
N PRO A 376 24.77 6.53 6.67
CA PRO A 376 24.72 7.78 5.90
C PRO A 376 25.13 7.72 4.42
N TYR A 377 25.12 6.55 3.76
CA TYR A 377 25.58 6.40 2.37
C TYR A 377 24.68 5.55 1.48
N THR A 378 23.54 5.10 1.99
CA THR A 378 22.64 4.17 1.30
C THR A 378 21.44 4.85 0.65
N GLU A 379 21.26 6.15 0.88
CA GLU A 379 20.19 6.97 0.29
C GLU A 379 18.79 6.35 0.45
N PHE A 380 18.54 5.65 1.57
CA PHE A 380 17.23 5.08 1.85
C PHE A 380 16.17 6.18 1.90
N ARG A 381 15.09 5.98 1.14
CA ARG A 381 13.99 6.92 1.01
C ARG A 381 12.66 6.22 1.13
N LEU A 382 11.60 7.02 1.32
CA LEU A 382 10.24 6.52 1.18
C LEU A 382 9.90 6.35 -0.29
N SER A 383 9.61 5.10 -0.69
CA SER A 383 8.96 4.78 -1.96
C SER A 383 7.46 4.67 -1.71
N GLN A 384 6.69 5.58 -2.32
CA GLN A 384 5.32 5.87 -1.92
C GLN A 384 4.36 5.68 -3.09
N HIS A 385 3.30 4.89 -2.89
CA HIS A 385 2.42 4.46 -3.98
C HIS A 385 0.96 4.48 -3.56
N VAL A 386 0.09 4.93 -4.46
CA VAL A 386 -1.34 4.58 -4.38
C VAL A 386 -1.48 3.17 -4.93
N ILE A 387 -2.00 2.25 -4.12
CA ILE A 387 -2.06 0.81 -4.45
C ILE A 387 -3.47 0.31 -4.72
N MET A 388 -4.50 1.05 -4.29
CA MET A 388 -5.90 0.68 -4.52
C MET A 388 -6.80 1.92 -4.42
N GLN A 389 -7.56 2.20 -5.46
CA GLN A 389 -8.58 3.24 -5.43
C GLN A 389 -9.87 2.73 -4.77
N ILE A 390 -10.49 3.57 -3.95
CA ILE A 390 -11.75 3.28 -3.27
C ILE A 390 -12.90 3.95 -4.03
N TYR A 391 -13.96 3.20 -4.27
CA TYR A 391 -15.14 3.65 -5.03
C TYR A 391 -16.46 3.54 -4.27
N ASP A 392 -16.40 3.00 -3.06
CA ASP A 392 -17.55 2.96 -2.15
C ASP A 392 -17.09 3.20 -0.72
N GLN A 393 -17.93 3.89 0.05
CA GLN A 393 -17.64 4.23 1.44
C GLN A 393 -17.38 2.97 2.28
N LYS A 394 -18.11 1.87 2.05
CA LYS A 394 -18.00 0.65 2.87
C LYS A 394 -16.72 -0.11 2.56
N SER A 395 -16.17 0.08 1.36
CA SER A 395 -14.93 -0.54 0.91
C SER A 395 -13.68 0.06 1.55
N ALA A 396 -13.72 1.29 2.09
CA ALA A 396 -12.53 1.92 2.67
C ALA A 396 -11.91 1.11 3.81
N ALA A 397 -12.73 0.72 4.80
CA ALA A 397 -12.26 -0.07 5.95
C ALA A 397 -11.74 -1.44 5.52
N LEU A 398 -12.50 -2.11 4.66
CA LEU A 398 -12.18 -3.45 4.17
C LEU A 398 -10.91 -3.43 3.33
N GLY A 399 -10.75 -2.42 2.47
CA GLY A 399 -9.56 -2.22 1.65
C GLY A 399 -8.32 -1.97 2.48
N GLU A 400 -8.37 -1.07 3.47
CA GLU A 400 -7.22 -0.80 4.32
C GLU A 400 -6.81 -2.06 5.10
N VAL A 401 -7.77 -2.78 5.68
CA VAL A 401 -7.51 -4.04 6.40
C VAL A 401 -6.92 -5.09 5.48
N PHE A 402 -7.55 -5.33 4.33
CA PHE A 402 -7.12 -6.34 3.38
C PHE A 402 -5.71 -6.04 2.85
N MET A 403 -5.45 -4.80 2.44
CA MET A 403 -4.14 -4.43 1.90
C MET A 403 -3.07 -4.45 2.99
N THR A 404 -3.38 -4.03 4.23
CA THR A 404 -2.43 -4.14 5.34
C THR A 404 -2.04 -5.60 5.61
N ALA A 405 -3.01 -6.52 5.55
CA ALA A 405 -2.76 -7.96 5.71
C ALA A 405 -1.98 -8.55 4.51
N LEU A 406 -2.40 -8.25 3.28
CA LEU A 406 -1.76 -8.67 2.03
C LEU A 406 -0.29 -8.24 1.97
N LEU A 407 -0.02 -6.98 2.34
CA LEU A 407 1.32 -6.41 2.40
C LEU A 407 2.06 -6.78 3.69
N GLN A 408 1.42 -7.52 4.60
CA GLN A 408 2.00 -7.93 5.87
C GLN A 408 2.55 -6.74 6.65
N ALA A 409 1.90 -5.58 6.56
CA ALA A 409 2.45 -4.29 7.00
C ALA A 409 2.37 -4.06 8.53
N HIS A 410 2.03 -5.08 9.31
CA HIS A 410 1.91 -4.97 10.76
C HIS A 410 3.26 -5.02 11.48
N THR A 411 3.30 -4.48 12.69
CA THR A 411 4.50 -4.55 13.55
C THR A 411 4.69 -5.93 14.19
N VAL A 412 3.59 -6.66 14.46
CA VAL A 412 3.61 -7.94 15.19
C VAL A 412 4.37 -9.05 14.47
N ASN A 413 4.41 -9.01 13.14
CA ASN A 413 5.18 -9.94 12.30
C ASN A 413 6.46 -9.29 11.74
N ALA A 414 6.80 -8.09 12.23
CA ALA A 414 7.88 -7.24 11.70
C ALA A 414 7.87 -7.12 10.17
N GLY A 415 6.68 -7.16 9.54
CA GLY A 415 6.54 -6.95 8.11
C GLY A 415 6.34 -5.49 7.75
N GLY A 416 5.98 -4.64 8.73
CA GLY A 416 5.81 -3.22 8.53
C GLY A 416 5.64 -2.38 9.80
N PHE A 417 5.03 -1.21 9.65
CA PHE A 417 4.92 -0.18 10.70
C PHE A 417 3.49 -0.01 11.26
N SER A 418 2.50 -0.75 10.75
CA SER A 418 1.11 -0.66 11.19
C SER A 418 0.94 -1.35 12.57
N HIS A 419 1.03 -0.56 13.64
CA HIS A 419 0.90 -1.03 15.01
C HIS A 419 -0.55 -1.09 15.51
N ALA A 420 -1.43 -0.28 14.93
CA ALA A 420 -2.86 -0.28 15.23
C ALA A 420 -3.63 -1.20 14.27
N ALA A 421 -4.86 -1.55 14.66
CA ALA A 421 -5.79 -2.23 13.78
C ALA A 421 -6.15 -1.32 12.59
N ALA A 422 -5.89 -1.82 11.39
CA ALA A 422 -6.31 -1.19 10.14
C ALA A 422 -7.85 -1.09 10.07
N GLY A 423 -8.36 -0.15 9.27
CA GLY A 423 -9.79 0.07 9.08
C GLY A 423 -10.48 0.87 10.18
N LEU A 424 -9.76 1.24 11.26
CA LEU A 424 -10.31 2.05 12.34
C LEU A 424 -10.14 3.56 12.11
N SER A 425 -9.08 3.98 11.41
CA SER A 425 -8.70 5.38 11.22
C SER A 425 -9.15 5.92 9.86
N ILE A 426 -10.41 5.70 9.51
CA ILE A 426 -10.97 6.04 8.18
C ILE A 426 -12.06 7.11 8.24
N SER A 427 -12.15 7.90 9.31
CA SER A 427 -13.33 8.74 9.55
C SER A 427 -13.54 9.80 8.46
N SER A 428 -12.45 10.26 7.81
CA SER A 428 -12.48 11.12 6.62
C SER A 428 -13.26 10.56 5.44
N VAL A 429 -13.51 9.25 5.34
CA VAL A 429 -14.39 8.64 4.31
C VAL A 429 -15.82 9.18 4.40
N LYS A 430 -16.29 9.53 5.61
CA LYS A 430 -17.62 10.09 5.85
C LYS A 430 -17.78 11.51 5.29
N ARG A 431 -16.68 12.17 4.91
CA ARG A 431 -16.66 13.52 4.33
C ARG A 431 -16.79 13.53 2.81
N VAL A 432 -16.79 12.36 2.17
CA VAL A 432 -17.03 12.21 0.74
C VAL A 432 -18.53 12.04 0.53
N SER A 433 -19.13 13.02 -0.15
CA SER A 433 -20.56 13.05 -0.42
C SER A 433 -20.97 12.00 -1.45
N GLU A 434 -22.25 11.62 -1.46
CA GLU A 434 -22.81 10.69 -2.46
C GLU A 434 -22.57 11.19 -3.90
N LYS A 435 -22.63 12.51 -4.11
CA LYS A 435 -22.35 13.13 -5.42
C LYS A 435 -20.89 12.97 -5.86
N GLU A 436 -19.96 12.87 -4.91
CA GLU A 436 -18.56 12.57 -5.19
C GLU A 436 -18.34 11.06 -5.43
N TRP A 437 -19.11 10.18 -4.77
CA TRP A 437 -19.02 8.72 -4.99
C TRP A 437 -19.57 8.27 -6.33
N GLN A 438 -20.72 8.81 -6.76
CA GLN A 438 -21.40 8.43 -8.01
C GLN A 438 -20.48 8.36 -9.24
N PRO A 439 -19.69 9.41 -9.58
CA PRO A 439 -18.80 9.33 -10.74
C PRO A 439 -17.71 8.25 -10.60
N LEU A 440 -17.25 7.96 -9.38
CA LEU A 440 -16.24 6.92 -9.13
C LEU A 440 -16.82 5.51 -9.30
N GLN A 441 -18.09 5.32 -8.91
CA GLN A 441 -18.81 4.07 -9.11
C GLN A 441 -19.10 3.84 -10.61
N LEU A 442 -19.54 4.89 -11.30
CA LEU A 442 -19.77 4.88 -12.75
C LEU A 442 -18.49 4.56 -13.51
N SER A 443 -17.36 5.20 -13.17
CA SER A 443 -16.09 4.96 -13.85
C SER A 443 -15.61 3.51 -13.75
N ILE A 444 -15.91 2.82 -12.65
CA ILE A 444 -15.58 1.39 -12.50
C ILE A 444 -16.55 0.51 -13.29
N ALA A 445 -17.83 0.86 -13.32
CA ALA A 445 -18.81 0.13 -14.13
C ALA A 445 -18.50 0.24 -15.65
N GLU A 446 -17.86 1.34 -16.06
CA GLU A 446 -17.41 1.61 -17.42
C GLU A 446 -15.98 1.10 -17.72
N ASP A 447 -15.24 0.62 -16.70
CA ASP A 447 -13.88 0.11 -16.90
C ASP A 447 -13.91 -1.32 -17.46
N ASP A 448 -13.63 -1.44 -18.75
CA ASP A 448 -13.51 -2.70 -19.48
C ASP A 448 -12.54 -3.70 -18.82
N LYS A 449 -11.43 -3.23 -18.23
CA LYS A 449 -10.45 -4.12 -17.60
C LYS A 449 -11.03 -4.71 -16.33
N TYR A 450 -11.66 -3.88 -15.51
CA TYR A 450 -12.38 -4.32 -14.31
C TYR A 450 -13.47 -5.34 -14.66
N MET A 451 -14.32 -5.04 -15.65
CA MET A 451 -15.41 -5.91 -16.07
C MET A 451 -14.93 -7.25 -16.61
N ARG A 452 -13.86 -7.28 -17.41
CA ARG A 452 -13.24 -8.53 -17.88
C ARG A 452 -12.71 -9.37 -16.72
N ARG A 453 -12.00 -8.75 -15.77
CA ARG A 453 -11.44 -9.46 -14.59
C ARG A 453 -12.54 -10.03 -13.70
N MET A 454 -13.61 -9.26 -13.48
CA MET A 454 -14.79 -9.72 -12.74
C MET A 454 -15.48 -10.91 -13.44
N SER A 455 -15.69 -10.83 -14.76
CA SER A 455 -16.29 -11.91 -15.54
C SER A 455 -15.45 -13.17 -15.52
N ALA A 456 -14.12 -13.05 -15.68
CA ALA A 456 -13.20 -14.18 -15.62
C ALA A 456 -13.25 -14.87 -14.24
N GLU A 457 -13.27 -14.10 -13.16
CA GLU A 457 -13.35 -14.65 -11.80
C GLU A 457 -14.71 -15.34 -11.55
N ALA A 458 -15.82 -14.73 -12.01
CA ALA A 458 -17.15 -15.32 -11.92
C ALA A 458 -17.25 -16.64 -12.71
N TRP A 459 -16.68 -16.67 -13.92
CA TRP A 459 -16.63 -17.88 -14.75
C TRP A 459 -15.86 -19.00 -14.06
N ARG A 460 -14.68 -18.69 -13.49
CA ARG A 460 -13.85 -19.65 -12.75
C ARG A 460 -14.60 -20.31 -11.59
N LEU A 461 -15.29 -19.50 -10.78
CA LEU A 461 -16.10 -20.00 -9.66
C LEU A 461 -17.26 -20.89 -10.13
N ASN A 462 -17.89 -20.55 -11.25
CA ASN A 462 -18.97 -21.34 -11.84
C ASN A 462 -18.47 -22.67 -12.42
N LYS A 463 -17.31 -22.68 -13.09
CA LYS A 463 -16.69 -23.91 -13.64
C LYS A 463 -16.34 -24.89 -12.52
N GLY A 464 -15.69 -24.41 -11.47
CA GLY A 464 -15.35 -25.24 -10.30
C GLY A 464 -16.58 -25.87 -9.64
N THR A 465 -17.72 -25.16 -9.62
CA THR A 465 -18.98 -25.67 -9.08
C THR A 465 -19.60 -26.78 -9.96
N LYS A 466 -19.47 -26.69 -11.28
CA LYS A 466 -19.95 -27.74 -12.20
C LYS A 466 -19.11 -29.01 -12.12
N GLU A 467 -17.80 -28.89 -11.93
CA GLU A 467 -16.89 -30.04 -11.82
C GLU A 467 -17.03 -30.75 -10.46
N THR A 468 -17.34 -30.03 -9.38
CA THR A 468 -17.70 -30.62 -8.08
C THR A 468 -19.16 -31.13 -8.02
N GLY A 469 -20.04 -30.61 -8.86
CA GLY A 469 -21.45 -30.97 -8.98
C GLY A 469 -21.75 -32.33 -9.63
N ASN A 470 -20.75 -33.18 -9.89
CA ASN A 470 -20.96 -34.60 -10.20
C ASN A 470 -21.35 -35.45 -8.95
N GLN A 471 -21.68 -34.80 -7.82
CA GLN A 471 -22.55 -35.36 -6.80
C GLN A 471 -24.01 -35.07 -7.15
N PRO A 472 -24.84 -36.10 -7.45
CA PRO A 472 -26.19 -35.94 -7.97
C PRO A 472 -27.14 -35.12 -7.05
N ASP A 473 -26.86 -35.04 -5.76
CA ASP A 473 -27.68 -34.28 -4.80
C ASP A 473 -27.51 -32.76 -4.92
N LEU A 474 -26.30 -32.25 -5.19
CA LEU A 474 -26.03 -30.81 -5.26
C LEU A 474 -26.58 -30.19 -6.56
N ALA A 475 -26.63 -30.96 -7.64
CA ALA A 475 -27.20 -30.52 -8.92
C ALA A 475 -28.72 -30.31 -8.82
N ALA A 476 -29.42 -31.13 -8.04
CA ALA A 476 -30.85 -30.97 -7.79
C ALA A 476 -31.15 -29.73 -6.92
N GLU A 477 -30.30 -29.46 -5.92
CA GLU A 477 -30.42 -28.28 -5.06
C GLU A 477 -30.15 -26.97 -5.84
N LEU A 478 -29.09 -26.94 -6.66
CA LEU A 478 -28.76 -25.81 -7.54
C LEU A 478 -29.83 -25.56 -8.61
N ALA A 479 -30.50 -26.61 -9.11
CA ALA A 479 -31.63 -26.46 -10.01
C ALA A 479 -32.83 -25.81 -9.31
N GLY A 480 -33.12 -26.23 -8.07
CA GLY A 480 -34.17 -25.61 -7.25
C GLY A 480 -33.86 -24.15 -6.89
N GLU A 481 -32.60 -23.80 -6.62
CA GLU A 481 -32.20 -22.41 -6.38
C GLU A 481 -32.29 -21.54 -7.64
N ARG A 482 -31.90 -22.06 -8.81
CA ARG A 482 -32.10 -21.36 -10.08
C ARG A 482 -33.57 -21.05 -10.33
N GLU A 483 -34.45 -22.01 -10.08
CA GLU A 483 -35.88 -21.82 -10.26
C GLU A 483 -36.45 -20.77 -9.30
N LYS A 484 -36.01 -20.76 -8.02
CA LYS A 484 -36.37 -19.70 -7.05
C LYS A 484 -35.87 -18.33 -7.50
N ARG A 485 -34.66 -18.25 -8.05
CA ARG A 485 -34.05 -17.00 -8.50
C ARG A 485 -34.76 -16.46 -9.74
N ASP A 486 -35.11 -17.32 -10.68
CA ASP A 486 -35.86 -16.95 -11.88
C ASP A 486 -37.30 -16.56 -11.55
N ALA A 487 -37.93 -17.20 -10.55
CA ALA A 487 -39.22 -16.78 -10.01
C ALA A 487 -39.15 -15.40 -9.35
N MET A 488 -38.11 -15.13 -8.56
CA MET A 488 -37.88 -13.82 -7.94
C MET A 488 -37.66 -12.73 -8.99
N TRP A 489 -36.89 -13.00 -10.04
CA TRP A 489 -36.67 -12.05 -11.13
C TRP A 489 -37.96 -11.73 -11.90
N LYS A 490 -38.78 -12.74 -12.19
CA LYS A 490 -40.11 -12.52 -12.80
C LYS A 490 -41.01 -11.67 -11.91
N GLU A 491 -40.95 -11.87 -10.59
CA GLU A 491 -41.73 -11.06 -9.64
C GLU A 491 -41.22 -9.61 -9.62
N ILE A 492 -39.91 -9.39 -9.67
CA ILE A 492 -39.29 -8.06 -9.80
C ILE A 492 -39.73 -7.38 -11.11
N GLU A 493 -39.67 -8.07 -12.24
CA GLU A 493 -40.15 -7.56 -13.53
C GLU A 493 -41.65 -7.21 -13.49
N ARG A 494 -42.44 -7.99 -12.75
CA ARG A 494 -43.87 -7.74 -12.56
C ARG A 494 -44.15 -6.46 -11.77
N ILE A 495 -43.38 -6.19 -10.71
CA ILE A 495 -43.59 -5.03 -9.82
C ILE A 495 -42.85 -3.76 -10.26
N ALA A 496 -41.80 -3.89 -11.07
CA ALA A 496 -40.96 -2.76 -11.51
C ALA A 496 -41.77 -1.61 -12.18
N PRO A 497 -42.74 -1.87 -13.07
CA PRO A 497 -43.56 -0.81 -13.67
C PRO A 497 -44.40 -0.04 -12.64
N GLU A 498 -44.90 -0.72 -11.60
CA GLU A 498 -45.69 -0.10 -10.53
C GLU A 498 -44.83 0.81 -9.64
N ILE A 499 -43.65 0.33 -9.26
CA ILE A 499 -42.66 1.12 -8.51
C ILE A 499 -42.23 2.35 -9.32
N GLN A 500 -41.96 2.19 -10.62
CA GLN A 500 -41.61 3.30 -11.51
C GLN A 500 -42.75 4.32 -11.59
N ARG A 501 -44.01 3.86 -11.64
CA ARG A 501 -45.18 4.74 -11.66
C ARG A 501 -45.32 5.55 -10.38
N LEU A 502 -45.10 4.92 -9.22
CA LEU A 502 -45.15 5.59 -7.92
C LEU A 502 -44.03 6.62 -7.77
N ALA A 503 -42.80 6.26 -8.16
CA ALA A 503 -41.67 7.19 -8.15
C ALA A 503 -41.90 8.41 -9.03
N ASN A 504 -42.46 8.22 -10.23
CA ASN A 504 -42.81 9.33 -11.12
C ASN A 504 -43.91 10.23 -10.51
N ALA A 505 -44.93 9.64 -9.88
CA ALA A 505 -46.00 10.40 -9.23
C ALA A 505 -45.49 11.23 -8.04
N GLU A 506 -44.53 10.70 -7.28
CA GLU A 506 -43.89 11.41 -6.17
C GLU A 506 -43.01 12.56 -6.67
N MET A 507 -42.23 12.34 -7.73
CA MET A 507 -41.48 13.41 -8.40
C MET A 507 -42.37 14.53 -8.93
N ASP A 508 -43.53 14.20 -9.50
CA ASP A 508 -44.51 15.20 -9.96
C ASP A 508 -45.13 15.98 -8.78
N LEU A 509 -45.30 15.36 -7.61
CA LEU A 509 -45.74 16.05 -6.40
C LEU A 509 -44.66 17.04 -5.93
N VAL A 510 -43.40 16.59 -5.83
CA VAL A 510 -42.27 17.44 -5.45
C VAL A 510 -42.12 18.62 -6.39
N ARG A 511 -42.28 18.40 -7.70
CA ARG A 511 -42.23 19.45 -8.71
C ARG A 511 -43.35 20.48 -8.53
N ARG A 512 -44.58 20.03 -8.28
CA ARG A 512 -45.72 20.93 -8.00
C ARG A 512 -45.54 21.73 -6.70
N VAL A 513 -45.00 21.12 -5.66
CA VAL A 513 -44.69 21.82 -4.40
C VAL A 513 -43.65 22.90 -4.67
N ARG A 514 -42.55 22.56 -5.35
CA ARG A 514 -41.50 23.52 -5.72
C ARG A 514 -42.06 24.69 -6.52
N ASP A 515 -42.87 24.42 -7.54
CA ASP A 515 -43.44 25.44 -8.42
C ASP A 515 -44.51 26.29 -7.73
N ALA A 516 -45.06 25.87 -6.58
CA ALA A 516 -45.97 26.68 -5.75
C ALA A 516 -45.22 27.56 -4.73
N PHE A 517 -43.96 27.25 -4.42
CA PHE A 517 -43.11 28.02 -3.51
C PHE A 517 -42.26 29.08 -4.23
N LEU A 518 -42.06 28.92 -5.54
CA LEU A 518 -41.44 29.90 -6.44
C LEU A 518 -42.53 30.80 -7.03
#